data_AF-A0A961DQM4-F1
#
_entry.id   AF-A0A961DQM4-F1
#
_cell.length_a   1.000
_cell.length_b   1.000
_cell.length_c   1.000
_cell.angle_alpha   90.00
_cell.angle_beta   90.00
_cell.angle_gamma   90.00
#
_symmetry.space_group_name_H-M   'P 1'
#
loop_
_entity.id
_entity.type
_entity.pdbx_description
1 polymer ?
#
loop_
_entity_poly.entity_id
_entity_poly.type
_entity_poly.pdbx_seq_one_letter_code
_entity_poly.pdbx_strand_id
1 'polypeptide(L)'
;GGFTAVWRNSELFTSLRQPSSPGACGSCGSYDACQGGCMASKFFVGLELDDPDPECVKGHAEELLAARVPGTAPVPSVDHSRPGIERTFGRTGVSIGAKPQPVEARVSEPATFT
;
A
#
# COMPACT_ATOMS: atom_id res chain seq x y z
N GLY A 1 1.58 36.02 -6.55
CA GLY A 1 0.94 34.79 -7.07
C GLY A 1 -0.20 34.37 -6.16
N GLY A 2 -1.30 33.87 -6.72
CA GLY A 2 -2.56 33.67 -5.98
C GLY A 2 -2.57 32.50 -4.97
N PHE A 3 -1.72 31.48 -5.15
CA PHE A 3 -1.75 30.28 -4.30
C PHE A 3 -1.25 30.51 -2.86
N THR A 4 -0.46 31.57 -2.63
CA THR A 4 0.10 31.87 -1.30
C THR A 4 -0.98 32.00 -0.23
N ALA A 5 -2.12 32.62 -0.55
CA ALA A 5 -3.23 32.77 0.39
C ALA A 5 -3.89 31.42 0.70
N VAL A 6 -4.09 30.56 -0.30
CA VAL A 6 -4.62 29.20 -0.11
C VAL A 6 -3.68 28.39 0.77
N TRP A 7 -2.39 28.37 0.46
CA TRP A 7 -1.39 27.62 1.22
C TRP A 7 -1.31 28.05 2.69
N ARG A 8 -1.32 29.36 2.95
CA ARG A 8 -1.11 29.90 4.31
C ARG A 8 -2.38 29.93 5.15
N ASN A 9 -3.53 30.25 4.54
CA ASN A 9 -4.72 30.67 5.26
C ASN A 9 -5.93 29.75 5.06
N SER A 10 -5.85 28.72 4.20
CA SER A 10 -6.94 27.76 4.07
C SER A 10 -7.17 27.00 5.37
N GLU A 11 -8.43 26.93 5.81
CA GLU A 11 -8.84 26.15 6.99
C GLU A 11 -8.49 24.67 6.81
N LEU A 12 -8.75 24.10 5.63
CA LEU A 12 -8.44 22.70 5.33
C LEU A 12 -6.94 22.40 5.42
N PHE A 13 -6.09 23.23 4.80
CA PHE A 13 -4.64 23.01 4.92
C PHE A 13 -4.14 23.26 6.34
N THR A 14 -4.84 24.08 7.12
CA THR A 14 -4.51 24.31 8.52
C THR A 14 -4.84 23.08 9.36
N SER A 15 -6.03 22.48 9.19
CA SER A 15 -6.41 21.26 9.91
C SER A 15 -5.53 20.07 9.52
N LEU A 16 -5.22 19.89 8.23
CA LEU A 16 -4.35 18.80 7.77
C LEU A 16 -2.88 18.93 8.23
N ARG A 17 -2.44 20.14 8.61
CA ARG A 17 -1.10 20.37 9.20
C ARG A 17 -1.10 20.29 10.73
N GLN A 18 -2.27 20.29 11.36
CA GLN A 18 -2.40 20.15 12.80
C GLN A 18 -2.40 18.67 13.16
N PRO A 19 -1.52 18.25 14.08
CA PRO A 19 -1.44 16.86 14.45
C PRO A 19 -2.64 16.44 15.30
N SER A 20 -3.53 15.62 14.75
CA SER A 20 -4.32 14.66 15.53
C SER A 20 -3.79 13.26 15.20
N SER A 21 -2.98 12.71 16.09
CA SER A 21 -2.55 11.31 15.99
C SER A 21 -2.66 10.68 17.39
N PRO A 22 -3.91 10.46 17.87
CA PRO A 22 -4.16 9.83 19.15
C PRO A 22 -3.64 8.38 19.19
N GLY A 23 -3.74 7.74 20.36
CA GLY A 23 -3.34 6.34 20.52
C GLY A 23 -1.82 6.11 20.43
N ALA A 24 -1.40 5.14 19.63
CA ALA A 24 -0.01 4.69 19.56
C ALA A 24 0.97 5.80 19.14
N CYS A 25 0.54 6.74 18.30
CA CYS A 25 1.38 7.86 17.86
C CYS A 25 1.57 8.94 18.93
N GLY A 26 0.59 9.15 19.81
CA GLY A 26 0.61 10.23 20.81
C GLY A 26 1.68 10.10 21.90
N SER A 27 2.19 8.88 22.13
CA SER A 27 3.31 8.60 23.05
C SER A 27 4.54 7.99 22.35
N CYS A 28 4.54 7.97 21.01
CA CYS A 28 5.61 7.38 20.25
C CYS A 28 6.86 8.27 20.29
N GLY A 29 7.97 7.76 20.85
CA GLY A 29 9.25 8.49 20.88
C GLY A 29 9.90 8.80 19.53
N SER A 30 9.23 8.49 18.41
CA SER A 30 9.67 8.82 17.05
C SER A 30 8.69 9.76 16.34
N TYR A 31 7.72 10.31 17.07
CA TYR A 31 6.65 11.12 16.52
C TYR A 31 7.18 12.32 15.72
N ASP A 32 8.17 13.05 16.24
CA ASP A 32 8.70 14.26 15.60
C ASP A 32 9.28 14.00 14.19
N ALA A 33 9.71 12.77 13.91
CA ALA A 33 10.28 12.40 12.61
C ALA A 33 9.22 12.10 11.54
N CYS A 34 8.05 11.58 11.93
CA CYS A 34 7.04 11.11 10.98
C CYS A 34 5.67 11.80 11.10
N GLN A 35 5.38 12.43 12.25
CA GLN A 35 4.12 13.10 12.59
C GLN A 35 2.88 12.22 12.36
N GLY A 36 2.99 10.92 12.66
CA GLY A 36 1.92 9.94 12.41
C GLY A 36 1.96 9.28 11.03
N GLY A 37 2.94 9.63 10.19
CA GLY A 37 3.19 9.03 8.88
C GLY A 37 2.37 9.64 7.75
N CYS A 38 2.27 8.91 6.64
CA CYS A 38 1.61 9.34 5.42
C CYS A 38 0.08 9.27 5.55
N MET A 39 -0.58 10.45 5.53
CA MET A 39 -2.04 10.55 5.50
C MET A 39 -2.68 9.88 4.28
N ALA A 40 -2.02 9.94 3.12
CA ALA A 40 -2.55 9.33 1.91
C ALA A 40 -2.51 7.79 1.99
N SER A 41 -1.43 7.22 2.54
CA SER A 41 -1.28 5.77 2.66
C SER A 41 -2.42 5.17 3.46
N LYS A 42 -2.72 5.72 4.66
CA LYS A 42 -3.85 5.27 5.48
C LYS A 42 -5.20 5.43 4.78
N PHE A 43 -5.45 6.57 4.12
CA PHE A 43 -6.67 6.80 3.36
C PHE A 43 -6.91 5.72 2.29
N PHE A 44 -5.90 5.42 1.46
CA PHE A 44 -6.04 4.45 0.37
C PHE A 44 -6.18 3.00 0.84
N VAL A 45 -5.82 2.68 2.07
CA VAL A 45 -6.03 1.36 2.65
C VAL A 45 -7.32 1.27 3.47
N GLY A 46 -8.11 2.35 3.54
CA GLY A 46 -9.38 2.41 4.26
C GLY A 46 -9.25 2.58 5.78
N LEU A 47 -8.12 3.14 6.24
CA LEU A 47 -7.92 3.55 7.63
C LEU A 47 -8.28 5.03 7.81
N GLU A 48 -8.65 5.41 9.04
CA GLU A 48 -9.04 6.77 9.39
C GLU A 48 -7.84 7.72 9.46
N LEU A 49 -8.07 9.02 9.33
CA LEU A 49 -6.99 10.02 9.31
C LEU A 49 -6.18 10.07 10.62
N ASP A 50 -6.76 9.64 11.73
CA ASP A 50 -6.13 9.60 13.05
C ASP A 50 -5.40 8.28 13.32
N ASP A 51 -5.56 7.27 12.45
CA ASP A 51 -4.90 5.97 12.59
C ASP A 51 -3.40 6.05 12.26
N PRO A 52 -2.58 5.13 12.80
CA PRO A 52 -1.19 4.97 12.39
C PRO A 52 -1.07 4.62 10.90
N ASP A 53 -0.03 5.14 10.24
CA ASP A 53 0.31 4.78 8.86
C ASP A 53 0.54 3.25 8.73
N PRO A 54 -0.05 2.55 7.74
CA PRO A 54 0.22 1.12 7.48
C PRO A 54 1.69 0.79 7.28
N GLU A 55 2.53 1.75 6.89
CA GLU A 55 3.98 1.57 6.74
C GLU A 55 4.76 1.87 8.04
N CYS A 56 4.09 2.05 9.17
CA CYS A 56 4.73 2.30 10.45
C CYS A 56 5.66 1.13 10.85
N VAL A 57 6.97 1.37 10.86
CA VAL A 57 7.98 0.35 11.19
C VAL A 57 7.87 -0.26 12.59
N LYS A 58 7.15 0.39 13.52
CA LYS A 58 6.88 -0.13 14.87
C LYS A 58 5.67 -1.05 14.93
N GLY A 59 4.95 -1.14 13.82
CA GLY A 59 3.81 -1.98 13.68
C GLY A 59 2.59 -1.56 14.49
N HIS A 60 2.25 -0.27 14.44
CA HIS A 60 1.10 0.27 15.15
C HIS A 60 -0.22 0.18 14.36
N ALA A 61 -0.18 -0.17 13.07
CA ALA A 61 -1.35 -0.17 12.18
C ALA A 61 -1.91 -1.57 11.92
N GLU A 62 -1.19 -2.62 12.29
CA GLU A 62 -1.40 -4.00 11.84
C GLU A 62 -2.72 -4.55 12.32
N GLU A 63 -3.08 -4.28 13.58
CA GLU A 63 -4.34 -4.72 14.15
C GLU A 63 -5.53 -4.02 13.48
N LEU A 64 -5.40 -2.72 13.19
CA LEU A 64 -6.41 -1.95 12.47
C LEU A 64 -6.53 -2.43 11.01
N LEU A 65 -5.40 -2.72 10.36
CA LEU A 65 -5.36 -3.23 8.99
C LEU A 65 -5.99 -4.62 8.88
N ALA A 66 -5.82 -5.46 9.92
CA ALA A 66 -6.45 -6.76 10.02
C ALA A 66 -7.96 -6.67 10.35
N ALA A 67 -8.35 -5.68 11.17
CA ALA A 67 -9.74 -5.48 11.58
C ALA A 67 -10.58 -4.70 10.55
N ARG A 68 -9.95 -4.03 9.57
CA ARG A 68 -10.67 -3.23 8.58
C ARG A 68 -11.65 -4.09 7.78
N VAL A 69 -12.77 -3.48 7.40
CA VAL A 69 -13.72 -4.11 6.49
C VAL A 69 -13.14 -4.07 5.07
N PRO A 70 -12.95 -5.21 4.38
CA PRO A 70 -12.49 -5.21 3.00
C PRO A 70 -13.41 -4.41 2.09
N GLY A 71 -12.84 -3.60 1.20
CA GLY A 71 -13.61 -2.77 0.26
C GLY A 71 -14.04 -1.40 0.79
N THR A 72 -13.65 -1.00 2.01
CA THR A 72 -13.84 0.38 2.51
C THR A 72 -12.87 1.39 1.91
N ALA A 73 -11.80 0.91 1.27
CA ALA A 73 -10.85 1.79 0.59
C ALA A 73 -11.58 2.65 -0.46
N PRO A 74 -11.29 3.96 -0.51
CA PRO A 74 -11.93 4.89 -1.42
C PRO A 74 -11.59 4.53 -2.87
N VAL A 75 -12.63 4.34 -3.68
CA VAL A 75 -12.51 4.10 -5.12
C VAL A 75 -12.62 5.44 -5.85
N PRO A 76 -11.75 5.71 -6.84
CA PRO A 76 -11.90 6.89 -7.70
C PRO A 76 -13.31 6.94 -8.31
N SER A 77 -13.92 8.14 -8.31
CA SER A 77 -15.26 8.34 -8.89
C SER A 77 -15.29 8.25 -10.41
N VAL A 78 -14.12 8.36 -11.04
CA VAL A 78 -13.94 8.31 -12.49
C VAL A 78 -12.78 7.40 -12.86
N ASP A 79 -12.84 6.83 -14.06
CA ASP A 79 -11.71 6.10 -14.62
C ASP A 79 -10.65 7.08 -15.14
N HIS A 80 -9.51 7.13 -14.47
CA HIS A 80 -8.33 7.91 -14.88
C HIS A 80 -7.36 7.11 -15.78
N SER A 81 -7.72 5.88 -16.16
CA SER A 81 -6.92 5.09 -17.07
C SER A 81 -6.83 5.78 -18.43
N ARG A 82 -5.63 5.75 -19.02
CA ARG A 82 -5.50 6.22 -20.41
C ARG A 82 -6.39 5.33 -21.28
N PRO A 83 -7.16 5.91 -22.24
CA PRO A 83 -7.86 5.11 -23.22
C PRO A 83 -6.88 4.11 -23.80
N GLY A 84 -7.24 2.82 -23.79
CA GLY A 84 -6.41 1.79 -24.37
C GLY A 84 -6.08 2.24 -25.79
N ILE A 85 -4.83 2.59 -26.05
CA ILE A 85 -4.35 2.61 -27.41
C ILE A 85 -4.59 1.18 -27.83
N GLU A 86 -5.47 0.95 -28.79
CA GLU A 86 -5.64 -0.36 -29.40
C GLU A 86 -4.28 -0.69 -29.99
N ARG A 87 -3.42 -1.28 -29.16
CA ARG A 87 -2.16 -1.83 -29.58
C ARG A 87 -2.65 -2.94 -30.47
N THR A 88 -2.67 -2.69 -31.78
CA THR A 88 -2.61 -3.76 -32.77
C THR A 88 -1.43 -4.58 -32.28
N PHE A 89 -1.74 -5.66 -31.59
CA PHE A 89 -0.76 -6.52 -30.98
C PHE A 89 -0.15 -7.22 -32.18
N GLY A 90 0.80 -6.54 -32.83
CA GLY A 90 1.74 -7.19 -33.72
C GLY A 90 2.36 -8.26 -32.86
N ARG A 91 1.89 -9.49 -33.06
CA ARG A 91 2.32 -10.70 -32.37
C ARG A 91 3.80 -10.91 -32.64
N THR A 92 4.66 -10.14 -31.99
CA THR A 92 6.01 -10.57 -31.67
C THR A 92 5.88 -11.23 -30.30
N GLY A 93 5.51 -12.50 -30.33
CA GLY A 93 5.50 -13.33 -29.14
C GLY A 93 6.91 -13.42 -28.58
N VAL A 94 7.19 -12.69 -27.50
CA VAL A 94 8.32 -12.97 -26.64
C VAL A 94 7.87 -14.05 -25.68
N SER A 95 8.18 -15.30 -26.01
CA SER A 95 8.06 -16.41 -25.08
C SER A 95 9.10 -16.21 -23.97
N ILE A 96 8.66 -15.68 -22.83
CA ILE A 96 9.46 -15.73 -21.61
C ILE A 96 9.46 -17.21 -21.20
N GLY A 97 10.58 -17.89 -21.43
CA GLY A 97 10.72 -19.32 -21.21
C GLY A 97 10.24 -19.69 -19.81
N ALA A 98 9.10 -20.40 -19.74
CA ALA A 98 8.70 -21.10 -18.53
C ALA A 98 9.84 -22.05 -18.17
N LYS A 99 10.38 -21.89 -16.95
CA LYS A 99 11.41 -22.78 -16.41
C LYS A 99 10.91 -24.24 -16.49
N PRO A 100 11.79 -25.20 -16.83
CA PRO A 100 11.43 -26.61 -16.83
C PRO A 100 10.95 -27.03 -15.42
N GLN A 101 9.92 -27.87 -15.41
CA GLN A 101 9.32 -28.47 -14.22
C GLN A 101 10.40 -29.12 -13.34
N PRO A 102 10.29 -29.08 -12.01
CA PRO A 102 11.23 -29.75 -11.13
C PRO A 102 11.21 -31.25 -11.44
N VAL A 103 12.38 -31.82 -11.75
CA VAL A 103 12.57 -33.26 -11.72
C VAL A 103 12.46 -33.69 -10.26
N GLU A 104 11.37 -34.38 -9.92
CA GLU A 104 11.30 -35.14 -8.68
C GLU A 104 12.44 -36.15 -8.68
N ALA A 105 13.30 -36.05 -7.66
CA ALA A 105 14.36 -37.01 -7.43
C ALA A 105 13.71 -38.37 -7.17
N ARG A 106 13.82 -39.29 -8.14
CA ARG A 106 13.54 -40.71 -7.92
C ARG A 106 14.53 -41.20 -6.86
N VAL A 107 14.05 -41.39 -5.64
CA VAL A 107 14.75 -42.19 -4.63
C VAL A 107 14.73 -43.63 -5.14
N SER A 108 15.89 -44.13 -5.56
CA SER A 108 16.06 -45.55 -5.85
C SER A 108 16.02 -46.32 -4.53
N GLU A 109 15.00 -47.15 -4.35
CA GLU A 109 15.03 -48.20 -3.32
C GLU A 109 16.19 -49.17 -3.61
N PRO A 110 16.95 -49.63 -2.59
CA PRO A 110 18.00 -50.61 -2.81
C PRO A 110 17.37 -51.97 -3.14
N ALA A 111 17.83 -52.59 -4.24
CA ALA A 111 17.45 -53.95 -4.59
C ALA A 111 17.91 -54.93 -3.50
N THR A 112 16.96 -55.58 -2.84
CA THR A 112 17.22 -56.74 -1.97
C THR A 112 17.59 -57.93 -2.85
N PHE A 113 18.78 -58.48 -2.63
CA PHE A 113 19.24 -59.71 -3.27
C PHE A 113 18.79 -60.91 -2.44
N THR A 114 17.93 -61.76 -3.00
CA THR A 114 17.73 -63.16 -2.58
C THR A 114 17.26 -63.96 -3.79
#